data_AF-A0AAF1A639-F1
#
_entry.id   AF-A0AAF1A639-F1
#
_cell.length_a   1.000
_cell.length_b   1.000
_cell.length_c   1.000
_cell.angle_alpha   90.00
_cell.angle_beta   90.00
_cell.angle_gamma   90.00
#
_symmetry.space_group_name_H-M   'P 1'
#
loop_
_entity.id
_entity.type
_entity.pdbx_description
1 polymer ?
#
loop_
_entity_poly.entity_id
_entity_poly.type
_entity_poly.pdbx_seq_one_letter_code
_entity_poly.pdbx_strand_id
1 'polypeptide(L)'
;MSGPKGGCYRVESAQQREARLLRDAKARYARARSIWQAAQSRVAATSSMINRNFDLQAPAAPAADAGSAEFEHAASALEVAARAAVDAASSAREQFASATFADQIARIAAAAAAERSVVTEPASPVQRGSVAIDDTLAESSVDRIRVRARVERRLTELADLEHNTDRVKILITDIANARTETRIELLISELDLILSAGRAVREHEVQVAQVRADLEEMAARITDVTGAQADALRGRISEAVTAETTSVPAGLQTAVDAVIADADADTDRRHVIAAMRGALEELGYTLGTEFDTQLEGSRGTAVIAGPTAGYGVKVRLEEDVNRFSAQAVKSDAALTSRKEDTEAERRFCGDFAALTALLRDDGVTLDVDIHLEPGATSVQVVPAEQVTPTGVSGAARRHRPTERERSQP
;
A
#
# COMPACT_ATOMS: atom_id res chain seq x y z
N MET A 1 34.37 25.01 25.41
CA MET A 1 35.59 24.19 25.54
C MET A 1 35.18 22.71 25.31
N SER A 2 35.98 21.91 24.59
CA SER A 2 35.55 20.74 23.76
C SER A 2 35.53 19.38 24.44
N GLY A 3 35.01 18.40 23.71
CA GLY A 3 35.04 16.97 23.92
C GLY A 3 34.41 16.34 22.67
N PRO A 4 33.49 15.37 22.81
CA PRO A 4 32.76 14.83 21.66
C PRO A 4 31.92 15.88 20.92
N LYS A 5 31.77 15.65 19.61
CA LYS A 5 30.61 16.05 18.83
C LYS A 5 29.60 14.91 18.83
N GLY A 6 28.32 15.22 18.76
CA GLY A 6 27.26 14.22 18.61
C GLY A 6 25.99 14.84 18.06
N GLY A 7 25.09 13.98 17.60
CA GLY A 7 23.87 14.42 16.94
C GLY A 7 23.06 13.27 16.35
N CYS A 8 21.98 13.64 15.68
CA CYS A 8 21.23 12.74 14.80
C CYS A 8 21.74 12.90 13.36
N TYR A 9 21.66 11.85 12.56
CA TYR A 9 21.84 11.93 11.11
C TYR A 9 20.52 11.65 10.38
N ARG A 10 20.38 12.21 9.18
CA ARG A 10 19.31 11.87 8.24
C ARG A 10 19.88 11.85 6.84
N VAL A 11 19.52 10.84 6.07
CA VAL A 11 19.85 10.77 4.64
C VAL A 11 18.63 11.20 3.83
N GLU A 12 18.82 12.16 2.94
CA GLU A 12 17.80 12.66 2.01
C GLU A 12 18.35 12.72 0.57
N SER A 13 19.19 11.75 0.19
CA SER A 13 19.74 11.67 -1.16
C SER A 13 18.62 11.44 -2.18
N ALA A 14 18.75 12.03 -3.38
CA ALA A 14 17.72 11.94 -4.42
C ALA A 14 17.44 10.48 -4.82
N GLN A 15 18.46 9.63 -4.83
CA GLN A 15 18.36 8.20 -5.14
C GLN A 15 17.53 7.44 -4.10
N GLN A 16 17.75 7.68 -2.81
CA GLN A 16 16.95 7.03 -1.76
C GLN A 16 15.50 7.53 -1.74
N ARG A 17 15.29 8.83 -1.98
CA ARG A 17 13.95 9.41 -2.09
C ARG A 17 13.18 8.77 -3.25
N GLU A 18 13.80 8.63 -4.42
CA GLU A 18 13.21 7.91 -5.56
C GLU A 18 12.99 6.43 -5.26
N ALA A 19 13.91 5.74 -4.58
CA ALA A 19 13.74 4.33 -4.21
C ALA A 19 12.53 4.11 -3.28
N ARG A 20 12.30 5.01 -2.31
CA ARG A 20 11.12 4.99 -1.43
C ARG A 20 9.83 5.29 -2.21
N LEU A 21 9.83 6.31 -3.07
CA LEU A 21 8.69 6.63 -3.95
C LEU A 21 8.36 5.48 -4.91
N LEU A 22 9.36 4.84 -5.50
CA LEU A 22 9.20 3.69 -6.40
C LEU A 22 8.62 2.48 -5.67
N ARG A 23 9.02 2.23 -4.42
CA ARG A 23 8.45 1.16 -3.57
C ARG A 23 6.94 1.35 -3.36
N ASP A 24 6.52 2.55 -2.96
CA ASP A 24 5.12 2.84 -2.71
C ASP A 24 4.30 2.95 -4.03
N ALA A 25 4.91 3.43 -5.12
CA ALA A 25 4.28 3.43 -6.45
C ALA A 25 4.06 2.01 -7.01
N LYS A 26 5.07 1.11 -6.89
CA LYS A 26 4.92 -0.33 -7.19
C LYS A 26 3.78 -0.95 -6.36
N ALA A 27 3.66 -0.57 -5.09
CA ALA A 27 2.62 -1.08 -4.21
C ALA A 27 1.21 -0.63 -4.60
N ARG A 28 1.04 0.66 -4.89
CA ARG A 28 -0.22 1.17 -5.43
C ARG A 28 -0.58 0.52 -6.77
N TYR A 29 0.41 0.27 -7.63
CA TYR A 29 0.20 -0.47 -8.89
C TYR A 29 -0.28 -1.91 -8.66
N ALA A 30 0.28 -2.63 -7.67
CA ALA A 30 -0.20 -3.96 -7.28
C ALA A 30 -1.66 -3.91 -6.80
N ARG A 31 -1.99 -2.96 -5.93
CA ARG A 31 -3.37 -2.72 -5.46
C ARG A 31 -4.35 -2.45 -6.61
N ALA A 32 -3.99 -1.55 -7.51
CA ALA A 32 -4.80 -1.19 -8.68
C ALA A 32 -4.99 -2.39 -9.64
N ARG A 33 -3.95 -3.23 -9.80
CA ARG A 33 -4.03 -4.49 -10.56
C ARG A 33 -4.99 -5.50 -9.93
N SER A 34 -4.98 -5.66 -8.61
CA SER A 34 -5.93 -6.54 -7.89
C SER A 34 -7.38 -6.08 -8.10
N ILE A 35 -7.64 -4.78 -7.96
CA ILE A 35 -8.95 -4.16 -8.21
C ILE A 35 -9.39 -4.37 -9.68
N TRP A 36 -8.47 -4.26 -10.64
CA TRP A 36 -8.73 -4.57 -12.06
C TRP A 36 -9.06 -6.05 -12.31
N GLN A 37 -8.43 -6.98 -11.60
CA GLN A 37 -8.74 -8.41 -11.69
C GLN A 37 -10.11 -8.76 -11.06
N ALA A 38 -10.48 -8.11 -9.96
CA ALA A 38 -11.83 -8.21 -9.39
C ALA A 38 -12.89 -7.65 -10.36
N ALA A 39 -12.63 -6.50 -11.00
CA ALA A 39 -13.50 -5.91 -12.01
C ALA A 39 -13.69 -6.84 -13.22
N GLN A 40 -12.61 -7.41 -13.77
CA GLN A 40 -12.67 -8.40 -14.86
C GLN A 40 -13.54 -9.62 -14.48
N SER A 41 -13.34 -10.19 -13.29
CA SER A 41 -14.12 -11.34 -12.81
C SER A 41 -15.62 -11.04 -12.75
N ARG A 42 -16.00 -9.86 -12.23
CA ARG A 42 -17.39 -9.39 -12.18
C ARG A 42 -17.99 -9.14 -13.57
N VAL A 43 -17.19 -8.62 -14.52
CA VAL A 43 -17.64 -8.44 -15.90
C VAL A 43 -17.80 -9.80 -16.59
N ALA A 44 -16.91 -10.76 -16.37
CA ALA A 44 -17.02 -12.12 -16.91
C ALA A 44 -18.28 -12.85 -16.39
N ALA A 45 -18.57 -12.77 -15.08
CA ALA A 45 -19.81 -13.29 -14.51
C ALA A 45 -21.06 -12.64 -15.14
N THR A 46 -21.04 -11.31 -15.30
CA THR A 46 -22.11 -10.57 -15.98
C THR A 46 -22.25 -10.96 -17.46
N SER A 47 -21.14 -11.15 -18.17
CA SER A 47 -21.08 -11.55 -19.58
C SER A 47 -21.75 -12.91 -19.80
N SER A 48 -21.44 -13.87 -18.91
CA SER A 48 -22.03 -15.21 -18.89
C SER A 48 -23.54 -15.14 -18.65
N MET A 49 -23.98 -14.37 -17.64
CA MET A 49 -25.38 -14.24 -17.27
C MET A 49 -26.27 -13.64 -18.37
N ILE A 50 -25.78 -12.63 -19.10
CA ILE A 50 -26.56 -11.91 -20.13
C ILE A 50 -26.23 -12.34 -21.57
N ASN A 51 -25.33 -13.31 -21.74
CA ASN A 51 -24.78 -13.78 -23.02
C ASN A 51 -24.29 -12.64 -23.94
N ARG A 52 -23.49 -11.72 -23.38
CA ARG A 52 -22.91 -10.56 -24.08
C ARG A 52 -21.44 -10.43 -23.73
N ASN A 53 -20.59 -10.37 -24.75
CA ASN A 53 -19.17 -10.08 -24.58
C ASN A 53 -18.94 -8.58 -24.34
N PHE A 54 -17.96 -8.26 -23.49
CA PHE A 54 -17.44 -6.92 -23.26
C PHE A 54 -15.97 -6.92 -23.68
N ASP A 55 -15.54 -5.94 -24.48
CA ASP A 55 -14.12 -5.74 -24.77
C ASP A 55 -13.48 -4.99 -23.60
N LEU A 56 -12.72 -5.71 -22.77
CA LEU A 56 -11.97 -5.16 -21.64
C LEU A 56 -10.48 -5.14 -21.96
N GLN A 57 -10.00 -4.02 -22.48
CA GLN A 57 -8.57 -3.82 -22.70
C GLN A 57 -7.92 -3.37 -21.40
N ALA A 58 -6.98 -4.17 -20.90
CA ALA A 58 -6.15 -3.80 -19.77
C ALA A 58 -5.20 -2.65 -20.16
N PRO A 59 -5.04 -1.60 -19.33
CA PRO A 59 -3.94 -0.65 -19.46
C PRO A 59 -2.59 -1.36 -19.56
N ALA A 60 -1.66 -0.80 -20.34
CA ALA A 60 -0.33 -1.35 -20.47
C ALA A 60 0.40 -1.36 -19.12
N ALA A 61 1.07 -2.47 -18.81
CA ALA A 61 1.95 -2.55 -17.65
C ALA A 61 3.20 -1.68 -17.87
N PRO A 62 3.72 -1.00 -16.82
CA PRO A 62 5.00 -0.32 -16.89
C PRO A 62 6.15 -1.32 -17.05
N ALA A 63 7.31 -0.85 -17.51
CA ALA A 63 8.51 -1.67 -17.60
C ALA A 63 9.04 -2.05 -16.21
N ALA A 64 9.87 -3.11 -16.13
CA ALA A 64 10.42 -3.58 -14.85
C ALA A 64 11.43 -2.59 -14.23
N ASP A 65 12.02 -1.75 -15.07
CA ASP A 65 12.98 -0.68 -14.80
C ASP A 65 12.35 0.74 -14.81
N ALA A 66 11.02 0.83 -14.88
CA ALA A 66 10.29 2.10 -14.88
C ALA A 66 10.41 2.86 -13.54
N GLY A 67 10.40 4.20 -13.61
CA GLY A 67 10.45 5.10 -12.45
C GLY A 67 9.11 5.23 -11.71
N SER A 68 9.13 5.84 -10.52
CA SER A 68 7.95 5.99 -9.65
C SER A 68 6.72 6.54 -10.38
N ALA A 69 6.88 7.66 -11.10
CA ALA A 69 5.79 8.33 -11.82
C ALA A 69 5.12 7.48 -12.91
N GLU A 70 5.83 6.52 -13.52
CA GLU A 70 5.24 5.60 -14.51
C GLU A 70 4.37 4.53 -13.82
N PHE A 71 4.82 4.01 -12.67
CA PHE A 71 4.01 3.13 -11.83
C PHE A 71 2.76 3.84 -11.28
N GLU A 72 2.88 5.10 -10.83
CA GLU A 72 1.73 5.91 -10.40
C GLU A 72 0.72 6.16 -11.54
N HIS A 73 1.21 6.46 -12.74
CA HIS A 73 0.36 6.66 -13.91
C HIS A 73 -0.36 5.36 -14.31
N ALA A 74 0.34 4.23 -14.36
CA ALA A 74 -0.23 2.93 -14.67
C ALA A 74 -1.24 2.46 -13.59
N ALA A 75 -0.97 2.73 -12.31
CA ALA A 75 -1.90 2.46 -11.22
C ALA A 75 -3.20 3.29 -11.38
N SER A 76 -3.06 4.58 -11.67
CA SER A 76 -4.19 5.49 -11.92
C SER A 76 -5.02 5.04 -13.14
N ALA A 77 -4.37 4.58 -14.21
CA ALA A 77 -5.04 4.04 -15.39
C ALA A 77 -5.81 2.75 -15.09
N LEU A 78 -5.26 1.86 -14.26
CA LEU A 78 -5.95 0.64 -13.79
C LEU A 78 -7.13 0.96 -12.87
N GLU A 79 -7.00 1.90 -11.93
CA GLU A 79 -8.10 2.36 -11.07
C GLU A 79 -9.28 2.92 -11.90
N VAL A 80 -9.00 3.71 -12.94
CA VAL A 80 -10.01 4.25 -13.87
C VAL A 80 -10.63 3.15 -14.73
N ALA A 81 -9.82 2.25 -15.31
CA ALA A 81 -10.31 1.15 -16.13
C ALA A 81 -11.22 0.20 -15.33
N ALA A 82 -10.84 -0.14 -14.10
CA ALA A 82 -11.62 -0.99 -13.21
C ALA A 82 -12.98 -0.39 -12.86
N ARG A 83 -13.04 0.92 -12.56
CA ARG A 83 -14.32 1.61 -12.37
C ARG A 83 -15.19 1.56 -13.63
N ALA A 84 -14.64 1.94 -14.78
CA ALA A 84 -15.37 1.93 -16.05
C ALA A 84 -15.91 0.53 -16.42
N ALA A 85 -15.16 -0.54 -16.13
CA ALA A 85 -15.61 -1.92 -16.35
C ALA A 85 -16.73 -2.34 -15.39
N VAL A 86 -16.65 -2.00 -14.10
CA VAL A 86 -17.72 -2.27 -13.12
C VAL A 86 -18.98 -1.48 -13.45
N ASP A 87 -18.85 -0.22 -13.85
CA ASP A 87 -19.98 0.63 -14.25
C ASP A 87 -20.65 0.07 -15.52
N ALA A 88 -19.87 -0.25 -16.55
CA ALA A 88 -20.39 -0.83 -17.80
C ALA A 88 -21.09 -2.18 -17.59
N ALA A 89 -20.54 -3.06 -16.75
CA ALA A 89 -21.19 -4.31 -16.39
C ALA A 89 -22.51 -4.07 -15.62
N SER A 90 -22.53 -3.12 -14.70
CA SER A 90 -23.72 -2.80 -13.89
C SER A 90 -24.84 -2.20 -14.76
N SER A 91 -24.54 -1.23 -15.63
CA SER A 91 -25.54 -0.68 -16.58
C SER A 91 -26.03 -1.70 -17.60
N ALA A 92 -25.18 -2.60 -18.10
CA ALA A 92 -25.62 -3.67 -19.00
C ALA A 92 -26.50 -4.71 -18.29
N ARG A 93 -26.22 -4.99 -17.02
CA ARG A 93 -27.02 -5.82 -16.13
C ARG A 93 -28.38 -5.17 -15.84
N GLU A 94 -28.42 -3.88 -15.52
CA GLU A 94 -29.64 -3.08 -15.34
C GLU A 94 -30.53 -3.09 -16.58
N GLN A 95 -29.95 -2.95 -17.78
CA GLN A 95 -30.66 -3.02 -19.07
C GLN A 95 -31.29 -4.40 -19.31
N PHE A 96 -30.52 -5.47 -19.15
CA PHE A 96 -31.00 -6.85 -19.31
C PHE A 96 -32.10 -7.20 -18.30
N ALA A 97 -31.90 -6.79 -17.05
CA ALA A 97 -32.85 -6.97 -15.97
C ALA A 97 -34.15 -6.21 -16.24
N SER A 98 -34.08 -4.93 -16.61
CA SER A 98 -35.24 -4.10 -16.95
C SER A 98 -36.06 -4.66 -18.11
N ALA A 99 -35.42 -5.18 -19.17
CA ALA A 99 -36.11 -5.88 -20.25
C ALA A 99 -36.82 -7.15 -19.75
N THR A 100 -36.13 -7.97 -18.95
CA THR A 100 -36.67 -9.20 -18.34
C THR A 100 -37.82 -8.93 -17.38
N PHE A 101 -37.78 -7.82 -16.65
CA PHE A 101 -38.78 -7.43 -15.66
C PHE A 101 -39.99 -6.74 -16.28
N ALA A 102 -39.85 -6.04 -17.41
CA ALA A 102 -40.98 -5.47 -18.14
C ALA A 102 -42.02 -6.55 -18.53
N ASP A 103 -41.56 -7.69 -19.07
CA ASP A 103 -42.40 -8.85 -19.39
C ASP A 103 -43.10 -9.46 -18.16
N GLN A 104 -42.47 -9.39 -16.99
CA GLN A 104 -42.99 -9.96 -15.74
C GLN A 104 -44.02 -9.02 -15.09
N ILE A 105 -43.75 -7.70 -15.10
CA ILE A 105 -44.67 -6.66 -14.67
C ILE A 105 -45.91 -6.60 -15.58
N ALA A 106 -45.74 -6.84 -16.89
CA ALA A 106 -46.86 -6.95 -17.83
C ALA A 106 -47.83 -8.11 -17.47
N ARG A 107 -47.34 -9.22 -16.92
CA ARG A 107 -48.19 -10.34 -16.45
C ARG A 107 -49.04 -9.95 -15.23
N ILE A 108 -48.46 -9.23 -14.25
CA ILE A 108 -49.24 -8.68 -13.12
C ILE A 108 -50.32 -7.71 -13.62
N ALA A 109 -49.97 -6.84 -14.57
CA ALA A 109 -50.92 -5.89 -15.15
C ALA A 109 -52.05 -6.59 -15.93
N ALA A 110 -51.75 -7.67 -16.67
CA ALA A 110 -52.74 -8.47 -17.37
C ALA A 110 -53.71 -9.20 -16.42
N ALA A 111 -53.20 -9.78 -15.32
CA ALA A 111 -54.03 -10.39 -14.28
C ALA A 111 -55.00 -9.36 -13.67
N ALA A 112 -54.48 -8.17 -13.31
CA ALA A 112 -55.28 -7.08 -12.76
C ALA A 112 -56.33 -6.50 -13.73
N ALA A 113 -56.12 -6.64 -15.05
CA ALA A 113 -57.10 -6.28 -16.07
C ALA A 113 -58.21 -7.35 -16.18
N ALA A 114 -57.85 -8.63 -16.15
CA ALA A 114 -58.81 -9.74 -16.20
C ALA A 114 -59.77 -9.73 -14.99
N GLU A 115 -59.25 -9.48 -13.79
CA GLU A 115 -60.06 -9.38 -12.55
C GLU A 115 -61.14 -8.29 -12.66
N ARG A 116 -60.85 -7.16 -13.32
CA ARG A 116 -61.85 -6.08 -13.53
C ARG A 116 -62.92 -6.47 -14.55
N SER A 117 -62.57 -7.20 -15.61
CA SER A 117 -63.52 -7.61 -16.64
C SER A 117 -64.61 -8.53 -16.09
N VAL A 118 -64.27 -9.44 -15.17
CA VAL A 118 -65.25 -10.36 -14.53
C VAL A 118 -66.29 -9.62 -13.68
N VAL A 119 -65.93 -8.48 -13.07
CA VAL A 119 -66.85 -7.64 -12.29
C VAL A 119 -67.73 -6.75 -13.18
N THR A 120 -67.47 -6.67 -14.49
CA THR A 120 -68.16 -5.76 -15.42
C THR A 120 -69.11 -6.48 -16.38
N GLU A 121 -69.69 -7.62 -15.97
CA GLU A 121 -70.77 -8.27 -16.71
C GLU A 121 -72.11 -7.54 -16.43
N PRO A 122 -72.86 -7.07 -17.44
CA PRO A 122 -74.02 -6.20 -17.23
C PRO A 122 -75.22 -6.99 -16.70
N ALA A 123 -75.46 -6.88 -15.39
CA ALA A 123 -76.59 -7.48 -14.71
C ALA A 123 -77.93 -7.11 -15.37
N SER A 124 -78.68 -8.11 -15.85
CA SER A 124 -80.01 -7.91 -16.44
C SER A 124 -81.02 -7.45 -15.36
N PRO A 125 -81.88 -6.47 -15.65
CA PRO A 125 -82.72 -5.83 -14.64
C PRO A 125 -83.94 -6.69 -14.26
N VAL A 126 -83.77 -7.65 -13.34
CA VAL A 126 -84.84 -8.51 -12.83
C VAL A 126 -85.15 -8.23 -11.36
N GLN A 127 -86.26 -7.50 -11.17
CA GLN A 127 -87.23 -7.50 -10.05
C GLN A 127 -86.77 -7.64 -8.58
N ARG A 128 -87.29 -6.69 -7.79
CA ARG A 128 -87.25 -6.59 -6.31
C ARG A 128 -87.60 -7.91 -5.60
N GLY A 129 -86.84 -8.28 -4.55
CA GLY A 129 -87.28 -9.32 -3.62
C GLY A 129 -86.38 -9.55 -2.40
N SER A 130 -86.92 -9.28 -1.21
CA SER A 130 -86.38 -9.64 0.12
C SER A 130 -85.11 -8.95 0.62
N VAL A 131 -84.99 -8.88 1.95
CA VAL A 131 -83.81 -8.44 2.71
C VAL A 131 -83.43 -9.58 3.63
N ALA A 132 -82.21 -10.10 3.51
CA ALA A 132 -81.60 -11.00 4.47
C ALA A 132 -80.10 -10.71 4.55
N ILE A 133 -79.62 -10.61 5.79
CA ILE A 133 -78.26 -10.35 6.22
C ILE A 133 -77.23 -11.09 5.37
N ASP A 134 -76.32 -10.35 4.73
CA ASP A 134 -75.05 -10.90 4.25
C ASP A 134 -73.92 -10.09 4.90
N ASP A 135 -73.45 -10.57 6.05
CA ASP A 135 -72.26 -10.05 6.75
C ASP A 135 -71.01 -10.69 6.12
N THR A 136 -70.99 -10.76 4.78
CA THR A 136 -69.82 -11.10 4.01
C THR A 136 -68.75 -10.06 4.31
N LEU A 137 -67.73 -10.51 5.04
CA LEU A 137 -66.37 -10.00 4.98
C LEU A 137 -66.13 -9.40 3.59
N ALA A 138 -66.00 -8.07 3.51
CA ALA A 138 -65.63 -7.42 2.27
C ALA A 138 -64.22 -7.90 1.92
N GLU A 139 -64.13 -8.93 1.06
CA GLU A 139 -62.86 -9.52 0.63
C GLU A 139 -61.97 -8.37 0.15
N SER A 140 -60.90 -8.11 0.89
CA SER A 140 -60.14 -6.87 0.77
C SER A 140 -59.48 -6.84 -0.61
N SER A 141 -60.13 -6.18 -1.56
CA SER A 141 -59.79 -6.25 -2.98
C SER A 141 -58.35 -5.80 -3.17
N VAL A 142 -57.48 -6.75 -3.50
CA VAL A 142 -56.02 -6.56 -3.61
C VAL A 142 -55.72 -5.33 -4.46
N ASP A 143 -54.97 -4.38 -3.90
CA ASP A 143 -54.50 -3.22 -4.67
C ASP A 143 -53.37 -3.66 -5.60
N ARG A 144 -53.75 -4.26 -6.72
CA ARG A 144 -52.83 -4.72 -7.77
C ARG A 144 -51.91 -3.61 -8.29
N ILE A 145 -52.29 -2.33 -8.18
CA ILE A 145 -51.45 -1.19 -8.60
C ILE A 145 -50.32 -0.99 -7.58
N ARG A 146 -50.66 -0.95 -6.28
CA ARG A 146 -49.67 -0.86 -5.20
C ARG A 146 -48.78 -2.10 -5.12
N VAL A 147 -49.34 -3.30 -5.31
CA VAL A 147 -48.59 -4.56 -5.40
C VAL A 147 -47.61 -4.52 -6.57
N ARG A 148 -48.05 -4.11 -7.77
CA ARG A 148 -47.15 -3.90 -8.93
C ARG A 148 -46.01 -2.95 -8.56
N ALA A 149 -46.29 -1.77 -8.04
CA ALA A 149 -45.25 -0.78 -7.72
C ALA A 149 -44.25 -1.26 -6.64
N ARG A 150 -44.69 -2.12 -5.71
CA ARG A 150 -43.83 -2.77 -4.70
C ARG A 150 -42.93 -3.85 -5.29
N VAL A 151 -43.42 -4.62 -6.26
CA VAL A 151 -42.63 -5.62 -7.00
C VAL A 151 -41.66 -4.92 -7.94
N GLU A 152 -42.13 -3.97 -8.75
CA GLU A 152 -41.34 -3.20 -9.73
C GLU A 152 -40.07 -2.61 -9.10
N ARG A 153 -40.19 -1.96 -7.94
CA ARG A 153 -39.04 -1.46 -7.16
C ARG A 153 -38.07 -2.59 -6.73
N ARG A 154 -38.58 -3.70 -6.22
CA ARG A 154 -37.75 -4.85 -5.78
C ARG A 154 -37.03 -5.51 -6.94
N LEU A 155 -37.63 -5.51 -8.13
CA LEU A 155 -36.97 -5.97 -9.34
C LEU A 155 -35.85 -5.01 -9.75
N THR A 156 -36.08 -3.69 -9.75
CA THR A 156 -34.98 -2.70 -9.91
C THR A 156 -33.85 -2.91 -8.90
N GLU A 157 -34.16 -3.17 -7.62
CA GLU A 157 -33.16 -3.48 -6.60
C GLU A 157 -32.46 -4.84 -6.81
N LEU A 158 -33.13 -5.86 -7.37
CA LEU A 158 -32.57 -7.17 -7.70
C LEU A 158 -31.71 -7.16 -8.96
N ALA A 159 -31.91 -6.22 -9.88
CA ALA A 159 -31.14 -6.10 -11.11
C ALA A 159 -29.64 -6.16 -10.83
N ASP A 160 -29.20 -5.34 -9.88
CA ASP A 160 -27.80 -5.12 -9.51
C ASP A 160 -27.19 -6.25 -8.65
N LEU A 161 -27.97 -7.25 -8.23
CA LEU A 161 -27.57 -8.28 -7.26
C LEU A 161 -27.53 -9.66 -7.91
N GLU A 162 -26.61 -10.51 -7.45
CA GLU A 162 -26.65 -11.94 -7.77
C GLU A 162 -27.84 -12.59 -7.04
N HIS A 163 -28.69 -13.27 -7.81
CA HIS A 163 -29.91 -13.89 -7.32
C HIS A 163 -30.34 -15.04 -8.24
N ASN A 164 -31.07 -16.01 -7.70
CA ASN A 164 -31.67 -17.07 -8.52
C ASN A 164 -32.85 -16.50 -9.33
N THR A 165 -32.61 -16.18 -10.61
CA THR A 165 -33.60 -15.55 -11.50
C THR A 165 -34.83 -16.42 -11.70
N ASP A 166 -34.71 -17.76 -11.65
CA ASP A 166 -35.86 -18.67 -11.79
C ASP A 166 -36.72 -18.71 -10.53
N ARG A 167 -36.13 -18.61 -9.33
CA ARG A 167 -36.92 -18.42 -8.09
C ARG A 167 -37.68 -17.09 -8.13
N VAL A 168 -37.05 -16.02 -8.63
CA VAL A 168 -37.70 -14.71 -8.80
C VAL A 168 -38.84 -14.78 -9.82
N LYS A 169 -38.66 -15.42 -10.99
CA LYS A 169 -39.74 -15.68 -11.97
C LYS A 169 -40.93 -16.43 -11.35
N ILE A 170 -40.67 -17.45 -10.53
CA ILE A 170 -41.70 -18.22 -9.81
C ILE A 170 -42.44 -17.31 -8.84
N LEU A 171 -41.74 -16.57 -7.97
CA LEU A 171 -42.36 -15.69 -6.98
C LEU A 171 -43.24 -14.61 -7.61
N ILE A 172 -42.83 -14.01 -8.73
CA ILE A 172 -43.66 -13.01 -9.43
C ILE A 172 -44.91 -13.66 -10.04
N THR A 173 -44.79 -14.88 -10.57
CA THR A 173 -45.93 -15.65 -11.09
C THR A 173 -46.90 -16.00 -9.97
N ASP A 174 -46.39 -16.39 -8.80
CA ASP A 174 -47.18 -16.61 -7.58
C ASP A 174 -47.87 -15.32 -7.09
N ILE A 175 -47.19 -14.16 -7.12
CA ILE A 175 -47.78 -12.86 -6.74
C ILE A 175 -48.91 -12.45 -7.70
N ALA A 176 -48.74 -12.68 -9.01
CA ALA A 176 -49.78 -12.43 -10.00
C ALA A 176 -51.02 -13.32 -9.78
N ASN A 177 -50.81 -14.58 -9.38
CA ASN A 177 -51.88 -15.56 -9.17
C ASN A 177 -52.51 -15.53 -7.76
N ALA A 178 -51.82 -14.96 -6.76
CA ALA A 178 -52.31 -14.87 -5.39
C ALA A 178 -53.57 -14.00 -5.29
N ARG A 179 -54.58 -14.48 -4.55
CA ARG A 179 -55.90 -13.83 -4.40
C ARG A 179 -56.10 -13.05 -3.09
N THR A 180 -55.18 -13.18 -2.13
CA THR A 180 -55.30 -12.54 -0.80
C THR A 180 -54.07 -11.70 -0.50
N GLU A 181 -54.28 -10.53 0.12
CA GLU A 181 -53.20 -9.61 0.48
C GLU A 181 -52.16 -10.32 1.39
N THR A 182 -52.60 -11.16 2.33
CA THR A 182 -51.69 -11.93 3.21
C THR A 182 -50.76 -12.88 2.45
N ARG A 183 -51.21 -13.53 1.37
CA ARG A 183 -50.33 -14.37 0.53
C ARG A 183 -49.35 -13.50 -0.28
N ILE A 184 -49.80 -12.33 -0.73
CA ILE A 184 -48.96 -11.38 -1.47
C ILE A 184 -47.87 -10.79 -0.56
N GLU A 185 -48.21 -10.37 0.67
CA GLU A 185 -47.26 -9.90 1.67
C GLU A 185 -46.20 -10.96 2.00
N LEU A 186 -46.59 -12.23 2.14
CA LEU A 186 -45.67 -13.34 2.37
C LEU A 186 -44.71 -13.55 1.18
N LEU A 187 -45.21 -13.48 -0.05
CA LEU A 187 -44.38 -13.62 -1.27
C LEU A 187 -43.45 -12.41 -1.49
N ILE A 188 -43.92 -11.20 -1.18
CA ILE A 188 -43.09 -9.98 -1.19
C ILE A 188 -42.00 -10.06 -0.12
N SER A 189 -42.32 -10.61 1.05
CA SER A 189 -41.33 -10.88 2.12
C SER A 189 -40.26 -11.90 1.67
N GLU A 190 -40.62 -12.87 0.82
CA GLU A 190 -39.61 -13.79 0.24
C GLU A 190 -38.73 -13.09 -0.81
N LEU A 191 -39.26 -12.14 -1.60
CA LEU A 191 -38.43 -11.29 -2.47
C LEU A 191 -37.48 -10.40 -1.64
N ASP A 192 -37.93 -9.89 -0.49
CA ASP A 192 -37.08 -9.13 0.45
C ASP A 192 -35.99 -10.00 1.10
N LEU A 193 -36.25 -11.30 1.31
CA LEU A 193 -35.24 -12.27 1.73
C LEU A 193 -34.17 -12.51 0.64
N ILE A 194 -34.58 -12.63 -0.63
CA ILE A 194 -33.63 -12.76 -1.75
C ILE A 194 -32.80 -11.48 -1.92
N LEU A 195 -33.42 -10.29 -1.78
CA LEU A 195 -32.73 -9.00 -1.80
C LEU A 195 -31.67 -8.88 -0.70
N SER A 196 -32.01 -9.25 0.54
CA SER A 196 -31.07 -9.18 1.66
C SER A 196 -29.93 -10.20 1.54
N ALA A 197 -30.20 -11.41 1.05
CA ALA A 197 -29.15 -12.40 0.75
C ALA A 197 -28.21 -11.90 -0.37
N GLY A 198 -28.75 -11.39 -1.49
CA GLY A 198 -27.94 -10.86 -2.59
C GLY A 198 -27.11 -9.64 -2.21
N ARG A 199 -27.61 -8.80 -1.28
CA ARG A 199 -26.84 -7.70 -0.67
C ARG A 199 -25.67 -8.22 0.15
N ALA A 200 -25.91 -9.18 1.05
CA ALA A 200 -24.86 -9.73 1.91
C ALA A 200 -23.75 -10.42 1.11
N VAL A 201 -24.08 -11.12 0.02
CA VAL A 201 -23.10 -11.70 -0.91
C VAL A 201 -22.27 -10.61 -1.58
N ARG A 202 -22.91 -9.60 -2.19
CA ARG A 202 -22.20 -8.49 -2.87
C ARG A 202 -21.35 -7.65 -1.90
N GLU A 203 -21.79 -7.48 -0.66
CA GLU A 203 -21.03 -6.80 0.40
C GLU A 203 -19.78 -7.61 0.79
N HIS A 204 -19.94 -8.93 1.00
CA HIS A 204 -18.83 -9.84 1.25
C HIS A 204 -17.81 -9.87 0.10
N GLU A 205 -18.26 -9.99 -1.15
CA GLU A 205 -17.40 -9.96 -2.34
C GLU A 205 -16.58 -8.66 -2.45
N VAL A 206 -17.23 -7.51 -2.25
CA VAL A 206 -16.56 -6.19 -2.26
C VAL A 206 -15.55 -6.09 -1.12
N GLN A 207 -15.89 -6.61 0.07
CA GLN A 207 -15.01 -6.61 1.23
C GLN A 207 -13.78 -7.51 1.03
N VAL A 208 -13.96 -8.72 0.49
CA VAL A 208 -12.87 -9.64 0.14
C VAL A 208 -11.98 -9.05 -0.95
N ALA A 209 -12.55 -8.48 -2.02
CA ALA A 209 -11.79 -7.84 -3.09
C ALA A 209 -10.97 -6.64 -2.58
N GLN A 210 -11.56 -5.83 -1.69
CA GLN A 210 -10.87 -4.70 -1.06
C GLN A 210 -9.69 -5.16 -0.18
N VAL A 211 -9.92 -6.14 0.70
CA VAL A 211 -8.87 -6.67 1.58
C VAL A 211 -7.77 -7.41 0.81
N ARG A 212 -8.12 -8.15 -0.26
CA ARG A 212 -7.12 -8.75 -1.17
C ARG A 212 -6.25 -7.66 -1.81
N ALA A 213 -6.83 -6.56 -2.28
CA ALA A 213 -6.08 -5.46 -2.88
C ALA A 213 -5.12 -4.77 -1.88
N ASP A 214 -5.56 -4.53 -0.64
CA ASP A 214 -4.73 -3.93 0.41
C ASP A 214 -3.64 -4.90 0.91
N LEU A 215 -3.90 -6.22 0.89
CA LEU A 215 -2.91 -7.26 1.15
C LEU A 215 -1.86 -7.35 0.03
N GLU A 216 -2.26 -7.24 -1.24
CA GLU A 216 -1.32 -7.16 -2.37
C GLU A 216 -0.46 -5.88 -2.33
N GLU A 217 -1.01 -4.75 -1.87
CA GLU A 217 -0.22 -3.53 -1.59
C GLU A 217 0.86 -3.79 -0.53
N MET A 218 0.49 -4.39 0.61
CA MET A 218 1.42 -4.73 1.67
C MET A 218 2.52 -5.71 1.20
N ALA A 219 2.17 -6.74 0.42
CA ALA A 219 3.16 -7.67 -0.15
C ALA A 219 4.14 -6.97 -1.10
N ALA A 220 3.66 -6.05 -1.92
CA ALA A 220 4.49 -5.29 -2.85
C ALA A 220 5.49 -4.37 -2.12
N ARG A 221 5.08 -3.69 -1.04
CA ARG A 221 6.00 -2.84 -0.24
C ARG A 221 7.17 -3.63 0.38
N ILE A 222 7.01 -4.92 0.66
CA ILE A 222 8.07 -5.81 1.20
C ILE A 222 8.62 -6.83 0.18
N THR A 223 8.37 -6.64 -1.11
CA THR A 223 8.87 -7.55 -2.17
C THR A 223 10.40 -7.44 -2.31
N ASP A 224 10.92 -6.22 -2.32
CA ASP A 224 12.36 -5.95 -2.42
C ASP A 224 13.09 -6.03 -1.05
N VAL A 225 12.38 -6.40 0.04
CA VAL A 225 12.94 -6.49 1.40
C VAL A 225 13.34 -7.94 1.73
N THR A 226 14.61 -8.12 2.09
CA THR A 226 15.23 -9.42 2.40
C THR A 226 15.25 -9.72 3.88
N GLY A 227 14.99 -10.99 4.26
CA GLY A 227 15.21 -11.49 5.61
C GLY A 227 14.01 -12.25 6.18
N ALA A 228 14.27 -13.13 7.14
CA ALA A 228 13.28 -14.11 7.62
C ALA A 228 11.98 -13.49 8.16
N GLN A 229 12.00 -12.26 8.68
CA GLN A 229 10.79 -11.54 9.07
C GLN A 229 9.96 -11.08 7.86
N ALA A 230 10.60 -10.53 6.82
CA ALA A 230 9.93 -10.17 5.56
C ALA A 230 9.38 -11.40 4.85
N ASP A 231 10.13 -12.52 4.85
CA ASP A 231 9.67 -13.80 4.30
C ASP A 231 8.44 -14.34 5.05
N ALA A 232 8.45 -14.29 6.39
CA ALA A 232 7.30 -14.70 7.21
C ALA A 232 6.08 -13.78 7.02
N LEU A 233 6.27 -12.48 6.82
CA LEU A 233 5.19 -11.55 6.50
C LEU A 233 4.61 -11.81 5.09
N ARG A 234 5.45 -12.01 4.07
CA ARG A 234 5.00 -12.41 2.73
C ARG A 234 4.21 -13.72 2.75
N GLY A 235 4.63 -14.69 3.57
CA GLY A 235 3.86 -15.93 3.83
C GLY A 235 2.48 -15.65 4.41
N ARG A 236 2.40 -14.95 5.55
CA ARG A 236 1.13 -14.60 6.22
C ARG A 236 0.18 -13.79 5.34
N ILE A 237 0.70 -12.91 4.48
CA ILE A 237 -0.09 -12.16 3.52
C ILE A 237 -0.66 -13.09 2.45
N SER A 238 0.16 -14.00 1.89
CA SER A 238 -0.29 -14.99 0.90
C SER A 238 -1.35 -15.94 1.47
N GLU A 239 -1.21 -16.35 2.73
CA GLU A 239 -2.22 -17.14 3.45
C GLU A 239 -3.56 -16.38 3.56
N ALA A 240 -3.55 -15.10 3.96
CA ALA A 240 -4.77 -14.29 4.06
C ALA A 240 -5.43 -14.03 2.69
N VAL A 241 -4.65 -13.77 1.65
CA VAL A 241 -5.11 -13.63 0.26
C VAL A 241 -5.75 -14.93 -0.27
N THR A 242 -5.25 -16.09 0.16
CA THR A 242 -5.77 -17.42 -0.22
C THR A 242 -7.00 -17.82 0.59
N ALA A 243 -7.07 -17.41 1.86
CA ALA A 243 -8.20 -17.66 2.77
C ALA A 243 -9.39 -16.70 2.57
N GLU A 244 -9.29 -15.78 1.62
CA GLU A 244 -10.33 -14.80 1.25
C GLU A 244 -10.88 -14.02 2.46
N THR A 245 -9.96 -13.54 3.31
CA THR A 245 -10.30 -12.85 4.56
C THR A 245 -11.04 -11.54 4.34
N THR A 246 -12.13 -11.33 5.07
CA THR A 246 -12.92 -10.07 5.06
C THR A 246 -12.31 -8.93 5.88
N SER A 247 -11.16 -9.13 6.53
CA SER A 247 -10.42 -8.07 7.21
C SER A 247 -8.92 -8.34 7.20
N VAL A 248 -8.12 -7.26 7.19
CA VAL A 248 -6.67 -7.35 7.34
C VAL A 248 -6.34 -7.89 8.76
N PRO A 249 -5.52 -8.95 8.88
CA PRO A 249 -5.14 -9.49 10.19
C PRO A 249 -4.52 -8.43 11.12
N ALA A 250 -4.96 -8.40 12.37
CA ALA A 250 -4.54 -7.38 13.34
C ALA A 250 -3.01 -7.32 13.51
N GLY A 251 -2.46 -6.10 13.49
CA GLY A 251 -1.02 -5.85 13.60
C GLY A 251 -0.19 -6.20 12.37
N LEU A 252 -0.78 -6.74 11.29
CA LEU A 252 -0.04 -7.10 10.07
C LEU A 252 0.58 -5.87 9.40
N GLN A 253 -0.20 -4.79 9.25
CA GLN A 253 0.29 -3.52 8.70
C GLN A 253 1.44 -2.95 9.54
N THR A 254 1.30 -2.90 10.87
CA THR A 254 2.35 -2.41 11.78
C THR A 254 3.65 -3.22 11.68
N ALA A 255 3.56 -4.55 11.49
CA ALA A 255 4.73 -5.39 11.28
C ALA A 255 5.37 -5.20 9.90
N VAL A 256 4.57 -4.93 8.86
CA VAL A 256 5.04 -4.53 7.52
C VAL A 256 5.78 -3.18 7.58
N ASP A 257 5.19 -2.17 8.21
CA ASP A 257 5.81 -0.84 8.34
C ASP A 257 7.10 -0.88 9.17
N ALA A 258 7.16 -1.71 10.23
CA ALA A 258 8.38 -1.92 11.01
C ALA A 258 9.51 -2.54 10.17
N VAL A 259 9.24 -3.65 9.46
CA VAL A 259 10.23 -4.32 8.61
C VAL A 259 10.72 -3.43 7.45
N ILE A 260 9.88 -2.50 6.96
CA ILE A 260 10.30 -1.49 5.99
C ILE A 260 11.20 -0.43 6.65
N ALA A 261 10.85 0.05 7.85
CA ALA A 261 11.64 1.04 8.59
C ALA A 261 13.03 0.49 8.97
N ASP A 262 13.11 -0.76 9.41
CA ASP A 262 14.38 -1.43 9.73
C ASP A 262 15.28 -1.55 8.49
N ALA A 263 14.72 -1.94 7.34
CA ALA A 263 15.44 -2.05 6.07
C ALA A 263 15.88 -0.69 5.49
N ASP A 264 15.06 0.36 5.67
CA ASP A 264 15.43 1.72 5.30
C ASP A 264 16.50 2.30 6.23
N ALA A 265 16.48 2.00 7.54
CA ALA A 265 17.50 2.42 8.49
C ALA A 265 18.86 1.73 8.23
N ASP A 266 18.84 0.43 7.91
CA ASP A 266 20.02 -0.34 7.48
C ASP A 266 20.61 0.21 6.17
N THR A 267 19.74 0.60 5.22
CA THR A 267 20.16 1.24 3.96
C THR A 267 20.76 2.63 4.20
N ASP A 268 20.13 3.46 5.04
CA ASP A 268 20.63 4.79 5.43
C ASP A 268 21.96 4.69 6.18
N ARG A 269 22.12 3.69 7.06
CA ARG A 269 23.37 3.41 7.79
C ARG A 269 24.51 3.14 6.82
N ARG A 270 24.32 2.25 5.82
CA ARG A 270 25.35 1.96 4.81
C ARG A 270 25.70 3.19 3.97
N HIS A 271 24.71 3.99 3.58
CA HIS A 271 24.95 5.25 2.88
C HIS A 271 25.83 6.20 3.72
N VAL A 272 25.50 6.40 4.99
CA VAL A 272 26.29 7.24 5.91
C VAL A 272 27.71 6.72 6.10
N ILE A 273 27.91 5.41 6.21
CA ILE A 273 29.26 4.81 6.32
C ILE A 273 30.07 5.08 5.06
N ALA A 274 29.51 4.87 3.87
CA ALA A 274 30.18 5.12 2.59
C ALA A 274 30.49 6.62 2.37
N ALA A 275 29.53 7.50 2.64
CA ALA A 275 29.70 8.96 2.55
C ALA A 275 30.79 9.47 3.51
N MET A 276 30.76 8.98 4.75
CA MET A 276 31.72 9.36 5.79
C MET A 276 33.12 8.80 5.52
N ARG A 277 33.23 7.59 4.96
CA ARG A 277 34.50 7.06 4.42
C ARG A 277 35.08 8.03 3.39
N GLY A 278 34.33 8.36 2.34
CA GLY A 278 34.80 9.24 1.26
C GLY A 278 35.25 10.61 1.77
N ALA A 279 34.43 11.25 2.61
CA ALA A 279 34.76 12.56 3.18
C ALA A 279 35.97 12.52 4.15
N LEU A 280 36.19 11.43 4.88
CA LEU A 280 37.38 11.26 5.71
C LEU A 280 38.65 11.01 4.88
N GLU A 281 38.56 10.22 3.79
CA GLU A 281 39.66 10.02 2.84
C GLU A 281 40.06 11.34 2.17
N GLU A 282 39.09 12.19 1.78
CA GLU A 282 39.35 13.52 1.21
C GLU A 282 40.02 14.48 2.21
N LEU A 283 39.63 14.43 3.48
CA LEU A 283 40.26 15.19 4.58
C LEU A 283 41.64 14.64 5.00
N GLY A 284 42.13 13.57 4.35
CA GLY A 284 43.46 13.01 4.56
C GLY A 284 43.57 12.12 5.80
N TYR A 285 42.46 11.58 6.31
CA TYR A 285 42.48 10.52 7.31
C TYR A 285 42.84 9.17 6.66
N THR A 286 43.52 8.30 7.41
CA THR A 286 43.85 6.95 6.94
C THR A 286 42.94 5.94 7.63
N LEU A 287 42.02 5.35 6.86
CA LEU A 287 41.07 4.36 7.33
C LEU A 287 41.63 2.93 7.16
N GLY A 288 41.46 2.10 8.17
CA GLY A 288 41.77 0.67 8.08
C GLY A 288 40.76 -0.09 7.23
N THR A 289 41.13 -1.28 6.75
CA THR A 289 40.23 -2.17 6.01
C THR A 289 39.00 -2.61 6.80
N GLU A 290 39.07 -2.55 8.14
CA GLU A 290 37.97 -2.91 9.02
C GLU A 290 36.93 -1.78 9.23
N PHE A 291 37.17 -0.56 8.72
CA PHE A 291 36.35 0.62 9.07
C PHE A 291 34.84 0.41 8.91
N ASP A 292 34.41 -0.10 7.74
CA ASP A 292 32.98 -0.34 7.49
C ASP A 292 32.45 -1.40 8.47
N THR A 293 33.15 -2.54 8.60
CA THR A 293 32.76 -3.64 9.51
C THR A 293 32.74 -3.24 11.00
N GLN A 294 33.55 -2.27 11.42
CA GLN A 294 33.55 -1.72 12.78
C GLN A 294 32.36 -0.78 13.04
N LEU A 295 31.82 -0.12 12.00
CA LEU A 295 30.61 0.71 12.07
C LEU A 295 29.32 -0.07 11.79
N GLU A 296 29.36 -1.11 10.97
CA GLU A 296 28.24 -2.03 10.71
C GLU A 296 28.00 -3.00 11.87
N GLY A 297 29.07 -3.50 12.53
CA GLY A 297 28.94 -4.42 13.66
C GLY A 297 28.37 -3.77 14.93
N SER A 298 27.85 -4.57 15.86
CA SER A 298 27.07 -4.16 17.06
C SER A 298 27.75 -3.27 18.12
N ARG A 299 28.99 -2.82 17.88
CA ARG A 299 29.62 -1.73 18.66
C ARG A 299 29.48 -0.38 17.96
N GLY A 300 29.22 -0.40 16.66
CA GLY A 300 29.06 0.74 15.77
C GLY A 300 30.19 1.75 15.86
N THR A 301 31.41 1.34 16.19
CA THR A 301 32.50 2.24 16.62
C THR A 301 33.81 1.90 15.91
N ALA A 302 34.33 2.86 15.15
CA ALA A 302 35.64 2.78 14.51
C ALA A 302 36.60 3.84 15.05
N VAL A 303 37.90 3.55 14.99
CA VAL A 303 38.98 4.51 15.27
C VAL A 303 39.81 4.68 13.99
N ILE A 304 40.10 5.93 13.64
CA ILE A 304 40.68 6.34 12.36
C ILE A 304 41.98 7.07 12.63
N ALA A 305 43.06 6.69 11.93
CA ALA A 305 44.35 7.38 12.05
C ALA A 305 44.28 8.78 11.42
N GLY A 306 44.66 9.80 12.19
CA GLY A 306 44.57 11.19 11.76
C GLY A 306 45.81 11.69 11.00
N PRO A 307 45.68 12.80 10.24
CA PRO A 307 46.81 13.46 9.58
C PRO A 307 47.79 14.18 10.54
N THR A 308 47.66 13.97 11.86
CA THR A 308 48.61 14.39 12.90
C THR A 308 49.06 13.14 13.65
N ALA A 309 50.37 12.83 13.60
CA ALA A 309 50.90 11.60 14.19
C ALA A 309 50.57 11.48 15.70
N GLY A 310 50.18 10.27 16.13
CA GLY A 310 49.75 9.99 17.50
C GLY A 310 48.30 10.36 17.83
N TYR A 311 47.59 11.04 16.92
CA TYR A 311 46.18 11.40 17.07
C TYR A 311 45.30 10.74 16.00
N GLY A 312 44.03 10.58 16.34
CA GLY A 312 43.01 10.04 15.45
C GLY A 312 41.63 10.60 15.77
N VAL A 313 40.63 10.09 15.07
CA VAL A 313 39.21 10.33 15.37
C VAL A 313 38.55 9.01 15.67
N LYS A 314 37.77 8.95 16.74
CA LYS A 314 36.84 7.86 17.02
C LYS A 314 35.46 8.31 16.60
N VAL A 315 34.83 7.56 15.69
CA VAL A 315 33.44 7.75 15.29
C VAL A 315 32.62 6.59 15.82
N ARG A 316 31.40 6.87 16.27
CA ARG A 316 30.39 5.87 16.62
C ARG A 316 29.04 6.21 15.98
N LEU A 317 28.43 5.23 15.31
CA LEU A 317 27.05 5.25 14.82
C LEU A 317 26.22 4.30 15.71
N GLU A 318 25.21 4.81 16.40
CA GLU A 318 24.30 3.99 17.21
C GLU A 318 23.35 3.21 16.28
N GLU A 319 22.94 2.00 16.69
CA GLU A 319 22.18 1.06 15.83
C GLU A 319 20.70 1.49 15.72
N ASP A 320 20.04 1.69 16.87
CA ASP A 320 18.58 1.81 16.95
C ASP A 320 18.01 3.25 16.85
N VAL A 321 18.86 4.27 16.74
CA VAL A 321 18.47 5.68 17.07
C VAL A 321 18.89 6.71 16.02
N ASN A 322 19.52 6.30 14.91
CA ASN A 322 20.11 7.21 13.90
C ASN A 322 20.99 8.33 14.49
N ARG A 323 21.71 8.02 15.58
CA ARG A 323 22.64 8.96 16.24
C ARG A 323 24.08 8.65 15.88
N PHE A 324 24.88 9.71 15.79
CA PHE A 324 26.32 9.63 15.65
C PHE A 324 27.02 10.35 16.81
N SER A 325 28.27 9.97 17.05
CA SER A 325 29.22 10.76 17.85
C SER A 325 30.62 10.66 17.25
N ALA A 326 31.36 11.76 17.29
CA ALA A 326 32.71 11.85 16.74
C ALA A 326 33.60 12.65 17.70
N GLN A 327 34.78 12.14 18.01
CA GLN A 327 35.70 12.78 18.96
C GLN A 327 37.16 12.59 18.53
N ALA A 328 38.00 13.59 18.81
CA ALA A 328 39.45 13.40 18.77
C ALA A 328 39.89 12.37 19.82
N VAL A 329 40.84 11.52 19.46
CA VAL A 329 41.48 10.54 20.36
C VAL A 329 43.00 10.59 20.17
N LYS A 330 43.74 10.07 21.15
CA LYS A 330 45.21 9.96 21.07
C LYS A 330 45.70 8.57 21.47
N SER A 331 46.82 8.18 20.87
CA SER A 331 47.53 6.96 21.25
C SER A 331 48.09 7.06 22.67
N ASP A 332 48.01 5.97 23.43
CA ASP A 332 48.73 5.75 24.69
C ASP A 332 50.26 5.86 24.57
N ALA A 333 50.83 5.53 23.41
CA ALA A 333 52.26 5.73 23.10
C ALA A 333 52.63 7.19 22.78
N ALA A 334 51.66 8.11 22.63
CA ALA A 334 51.91 9.51 22.31
C ALA A 334 52.18 10.34 23.58
N LEU A 335 53.44 10.68 23.83
CA LEU A 335 53.87 11.57 24.91
C LEU A 335 53.56 13.04 24.59
N THR A 336 52.29 13.43 24.73
CA THR A 336 51.79 14.76 24.33
C THR A 336 51.54 15.70 25.51
N SER A 337 51.76 16.99 25.30
CA SER A 337 51.35 18.04 26.24
C SER A 337 49.88 18.43 26.06
N ARG A 338 49.28 19.03 27.10
CA ARG A 338 47.92 19.58 27.05
C ARG A 338 47.75 20.63 25.92
N LYS A 339 48.83 21.29 25.49
CA LYS A 339 48.80 22.26 24.38
C LYS A 339 48.63 21.56 23.03
N GLU A 340 49.32 20.44 22.81
CA GLU A 340 49.20 19.64 21.58
C GLU A 340 47.85 18.94 21.50
N ASP A 341 47.36 18.40 22.63
CA ASP A 341 46.00 17.84 22.72
C ASP A 341 44.94 18.88 22.34
N THR A 342 45.09 20.11 22.83
CA THR A 342 44.19 21.23 22.50
C THR A 342 44.27 21.61 21.01
N GLU A 343 45.45 21.53 20.38
CA GLU A 343 45.63 21.87 18.96
C GLU A 343 45.05 20.78 18.04
N ALA A 344 45.20 19.51 18.41
CA ALA A 344 44.58 18.39 17.72
C ALA A 344 43.03 18.48 17.78
N GLU A 345 42.47 18.86 18.93
CA GLU A 345 41.03 19.14 19.06
C GLU A 345 40.56 20.34 18.20
N ARG A 346 41.36 21.41 18.08
CA ARG A 346 41.06 22.53 17.17
C ARG A 346 41.03 22.08 15.72
N ARG A 347 42.05 21.32 15.30
CA ARG A 347 42.13 20.78 13.94
C ARG A 347 40.91 19.92 13.64
N PHE A 348 40.59 18.97 14.52
CA PHE A 348 39.38 18.14 14.40
C PHE A 348 38.08 18.97 14.34
N CYS A 349 37.96 20.11 15.04
CA CYS A 349 36.77 20.96 14.90
C CYS A 349 36.66 21.64 13.54
N GLY A 350 37.78 21.97 12.88
CA GLY A 350 37.80 22.45 11.50
C GLY A 350 37.48 21.33 10.52
N ASP A 351 38.17 20.19 10.66
CA ASP A 351 37.98 18.99 9.84
C ASP A 351 36.52 18.47 9.94
N PHE A 352 35.90 18.53 11.13
CA PHE A 352 34.49 18.17 11.34
C PHE A 352 33.50 19.13 10.65
N ALA A 353 33.82 20.43 10.56
CA ALA A 353 32.99 21.38 9.82
C ALA A 353 33.04 21.12 8.31
N ALA A 354 34.23 20.76 7.78
CA ALA A 354 34.39 20.34 6.40
C ALA A 354 33.72 18.98 6.11
N LEU A 355 33.86 18.00 7.00
CA LEU A 355 33.16 16.72 6.96
C LEU A 355 31.63 16.90 6.89
N THR A 356 31.09 17.84 7.69
CA THR A 356 29.65 18.16 7.69
C THR A 356 29.19 18.86 6.39
N ALA A 357 30.10 19.47 5.63
CA ALA A 357 29.81 20.01 4.30
C ALA A 357 29.83 18.89 3.24
N LEU A 358 30.91 18.10 3.17
CA LEU A 358 31.05 16.98 2.24
C LEU A 358 29.91 15.96 2.38
N LEU A 359 29.53 15.62 3.62
CA LEU A 359 28.37 14.76 3.90
C LEU A 359 27.06 15.36 3.38
N ARG A 360 26.85 16.67 3.51
CA ARG A 360 25.63 17.33 3.03
C ARG A 360 25.56 17.31 1.50
N ASP A 361 26.69 17.48 0.82
CA ASP A 361 26.75 17.45 -0.64
C ASP A 361 26.46 16.04 -1.20
N ASP A 362 26.71 14.98 -0.41
CA ASP A 362 26.29 13.60 -0.67
C ASP A 362 24.87 13.26 -0.12
N GLY A 363 24.15 14.23 0.42
CA GLY A 363 22.76 14.09 0.89
C GLY A 363 22.60 13.62 2.34
N VAL A 364 23.68 13.52 3.13
CA VAL A 364 23.67 13.21 4.57
C VAL A 364 23.67 14.51 5.38
N THR A 365 22.56 14.79 6.07
CA THR A 365 22.47 15.92 7.01
C THR A 365 22.75 15.46 8.43
N LEU A 366 23.72 16.11 9.09
CA LEU A 366 24.00 15.96 10.52
C LEU A 366 23.33 17.09 11.32
N ASP A 367 22.50 16.73 12.29
CA ASP A 367 21.88 17.64 13.25
C ASP A 367 22.60 17.52 14.60
N VAL A 368 23.45 18.51 14.91
CA VAL A 368 24.50 18.42 15.96
C VAL A 368 23.97 18.92 17.30
N ASP A 369 23.39 18.01 18.10
CA ASP A 369 22.86 18.30 19.44
C ASP A 369 23.95 18.47 20.51
N ILE A 370 25.09 17.81 20.35
CA ILE A 370 26.24 17.85 21.26
C ILE A 370 27.39 18.55 20.53
N HIS A 371 27.64 19.82 20.89
CA HIS A 371 28.81 20.56 20.41
C HIS A 371 29.58 21.21 21.56
N LEU A 372 30.71 20.62 21.91
CA LEU A 372 31.72 21.23 22.77
C LEU A 372 32.85 21.77 21.87
N GLU A 373 33.20 23.08 21.87
CA GLU A 373 34.23 23.72 20.98
C GLU A 373 35.61 23.86 21.68
N PRO A 374 36.80 23.76 21.04
CA PRO A 374 38.07 23.21 21.59
C PRO A 374 38.46 23.30 23.11
N GLY A 375 38.87 22.17 23.74
CA GLY A 375 39.67 22.06 24.98
C GLY A 375 39.06 21.90 26.40
N ALA A 376 37.95 21.17 26.66
CA ALA A 376 37.35 21.02 28.04
C ALA A 376 37.45 19.63 28.67
N THR A 377 37.20 18.59 27.88
CA THR A 377 37.32 17.18 28.25
C THR A 377 38.73 16.75 27.88
N SER A 378 39.35 15.84 28.63
CA SER A 378 40.61 15.24 28.19
C SER A 378 40.37 14.36 26.96
N VAL A 379 41.15 14.57 25.88
CA VAL A 379 41.24 13.66 24.72
C VAL A 379 41.24 12.21 25.18
N GLN A 380 40.34 11.37 24.67
CA GLN A 380 40.32 9.96 25.05
C GLN A 380 41.61 9.29 24.57
N VAL A 381 42.30 8.63 25.50
CA VAL A 381 43.42 7.74 25.21
C VAL A 381 42.88 6.39 24.69
N VAL A 382 43.50 5.88 23.63
CA VAL A 382 43.22 4.58 23.00
C VAL A 382 44.54 3.85 22.70
N PRO A 383 44.55 2.51 22.55
CA PRO A 383 45.75 1.75 22.22
C PRO A 383 46.41 2.22 20.91
N ALA A 384 47.75 2.28 20.88
CA ALA A 384 48.54 2.71 19.72
C ALA A 384 48.20 1.95 18.43
N GLU A 385 47.85 0.67 18.54
CA GLU A 385 47.42 -0.22 17.45
C GLU A 385 46.16 0.28 16.73
N GLN A 386 45.36 1.15 17.36
CA GLN A 386 44.13 1.73 16.80
C GLN A 386 44.35 3.12 16.17
N VAL A 387 45.54 3.72 16.32
CA VAL A 387 45.87 5.09 15.85
C VAL A 387 47.07 5.11 14.92
N THR A 388 47.91 4.08 14.95
CA THR A 388 48.84 3.79 13.86
C THR A 388 48.06 3.18 12.68
N PRO A 389 48.27 3.62 11.43
CA PRO A 389 47.58 3.04 10.29
C PRO A 389 48.06 1.59 10.08
N THR A 390 47.14 0.64 10.17
CA THR A 390 47.36 -0.80 9.93
C THR A 390 47.53 -1.13 8.43
N GLY A 391 48.43 -0.39 7.76
CA GLY A 391 48.76 -0.54 6.35
C GLY A 391 50.17 -1.09 6.16
N VAL A 392 50.30 -2.40 5.93
CA VAL A 392 51.58 -3.00 5.50
C VAL A 392 51.95 -2.45 4.13
N SER A 393 53.18 -1.90 4.01
CA SER A 393 53.67 -1.28 2.77
C SER A 393 53.69 -2.29 1.61
N GLY A 394 52.84 -2.08 0.60
CA GLY A 394 52.60 -3.11 -0.42
C GLY A 394 51.90 -2.70 -1.74
N ALA A 395 51.72 -1.41 -2.03
CA ALA A 395 51.10 -0.97 -3.29
C ALA A 395 51.89 0.15 -3.97
N ALA A 396 52.36 -0.10 -5.20
CA ALA A 396 53.16 0.86 -5.97
C ALA A 396 52.30 2.02 -6.53
N ARG A 397 52.90 3.22 -6.64
CA ARG A 397 52.31 4.38 -7.32
C ARG A 397 51.92 4.03 -8.77
N ARG A 398 50.64 3.77 -9.03
CA ARG A 398 50.08 3.85 -10.38
C ARG A 398 49.91 5.32 -10.75
N HIS A 399 50.96 5.91 -11.33
CA HIS A 399 50.83 7.19 -12.02
C HIS A 399 49.78 7.05 -13.13
N ARG A 400 48.67 7.78 -13.00
CA ARG A 400 47.64 7.94 -14.04
C ARG A 400 48.22 8.84 -15.13
N PRO A 401 48.49 8.35 -16.35
CA PRO A 401 48.99 9.22 -17.42
C PRO A 401 47.89 10.17 -17.84
N THR A 402 48.20 11.47 -17.96
CA THR A 402 47.31 12.44 -18.60
C THR A 402 47.39 12.26 -20.12
N GLU A 403 46.37 11.66 -20.71
CA GLU A 403 46.27 11.50 -22.16
C GLU A 403 45.94 12.85 -22.81
N ARG A 404 46.87 13.37 -23.64
CA ARG A 404 46.70 14.60 -24.42
C ARG A 404 47.31 14.45 -25.82
N GLU A 405 46.48 14.79 -26.80
CA GLU A 405 46.84 15.41 -28.09
C GLU A 405 47.77 14.66 -29.06
N ARG A 406 47.15 14.05 -30.08
CA ARG A 406 47.56 13.97 -31.51
C ARG A 406 46.36 13.36 -32.28
N SER A 407 45.80 13.87 -33.39
CA SER A 407 46.24 14.86 -34.40
C SER A 407 47.62 14.55 -34.98
N GLN A 408 47.81 14.16 -36.24
CA GLN A 408 47.00 14.15 -37.47
C GLN A 408 47.73 13.17 -38.46
N PRO A 409 47.41 13.03 -39.76
CA PRO A 409 46.43 13.74 -40.60
C PRO A 409 45.19 12.93 -41.02
#